data_AF-D4DZS3-F1
#
_entry.id   AF-D4DZS3-F1
#
_cell.length_a   1.000
_cell.length_b   1.000
_cell.length_c   1.000
_cell.angle_alpha   90.00
_cell.angle_beta   90.00
_cell.angle_gamma   90.00
#
_symmetry.space_group_name_H-M   'P 1'
#
loop_
_entity.id
_entity.type
_entity.pdbx_description
1 polymer ?
#
loop_
_entity_poly.entity_id
_entity_poly.type
_entity_poly.pdbx_seq_one_letter_code
_entity_poly.pdbx_strand_id
1 'polypeptide(L)'
;MKIIKPLRLSVLHRPFRFQGKNHLGVSVIALLDMGPTPQLRPEVELWQLAAAELQASGGVIDLAMPKARAEFLATGHAYTHHQTDKTACAVRIDVDRLSKRLTVYGDRVWSGSQPTPPRKFDAMRLDWSRAFGGAGHEENPHGIGASEEQHDGATYRRLPNIESAQARMTSPRQQPEPVSFGPLDINWPRRSKRLGRAYDAHWLQHDFPGLARDADWRVFNAASPDQWWPEQDALPPEAAWRIWNMHPSKPLQSGTLPPWQARCFIHRQRGEETLFEEMTLRATTLWFFPHLEQMMLIWQGSQRINQDDAADVLQLMPALEKTGASRSLNHYRKVLTQRLDKEKGALFAFREQDLLPAETIGPWIDSEVQQHNSPMQDNMQRRVSRLRELHRARLEDSGSDSDIDGLLAQCPAPPMPTLDELPEFVEALERQADELQAQAAARKAEMETRRGVRPDDGPRGPESMYRMQELLYQHADSMTEKN
;
A
#
# COMPACT_ATOMS: atom_id res chain seq x y z
N MET A 1 -1.76 -19.54 -3.40
CA MET A 1 -1.69 -18.35 -4.28
C MET A 1 -0.58 -17.40 -3.82
N LYS A 2 0.34 -16.98 -4.71
CA LYS A 2 1.38 -15.97 -4.44
C LYS A 2 0.95 -14.61 -5.00
N ILE A 3 1.04 -13.54 -4.22
CA ILE A 3 0.66 -12.18 -4.64
C ILE A 3 1.92 -11.44 -5.09
N ILE A 4 1.89 -10.86 -6.29
CA ILE A 4 2.98 -10.06 -6.87
C ILE A 4 2.45 -8.66 -7.10
N LYS A 5 2.79 -7.71 -6.23
CA LYS A 5 2.17 -6.38 -6.22
C LYS A 5 3.20 -5.27 -6.02
N PRO A 6 2.91 -4.03 -6.41
CA PRO A 6 3.71 -2.89 -6.00
C PRO A 6 3.53 -2.59 -4.49
N LEU A 7 4.35 -1.71 -3.96
CA LEU A 7 4.38 -1.32 -2.54
C LEU A 7 3.27 -0.32 -2.20
N ARG A 8 2.70 0.38 -3.18
CA ARG A 8 1.59 1.34 -3.00
C ARG A 8 0.17 0.77 -3.19
N LEU A 9 0.02 -0.49 -3.58
CA LEU A 9 -1.29 -1.13 -3.71
C LEU A 9 -1.47 -2.24 -2.67
N SER A 10 -2.65 -2.28 -2.07
CA SER A 10 -3.11 -3.43 -1.29
C SER A 10 -4.08 -4.28 -2.09
N VAL A 11 -4.13 -5.57 -1.77
CA VAL A 11 -5.05 -6.52 -2.40
C VAL A 11 -5.71 -7.39 -1.35
N LEU A 12 -7.03 -7.41 -1.39
CA LEU A 12 -7.86 -8.39 -0.71
C LEU A 12 -8.43 -9.35 -1.74
N HIS A 13 -8.53 -10.62 -1.38
CA HIS A 13 -9.13 -11.63 -2.24
C HIS A 13 -9.97 -12.57 -1.39
N ARG A 14 -11.06 -13.06 -1.97
CA ARG A 14 -11.96 -13.99 -1.30
C ARG A 14 -12.58 -14.94 -2.31
N PRO A 15 -12.34 -16.25 -2.21
CA PRO A 15 -13.14 -17.19 -2.97
C PRO A 15 -14.56 -17.22 -2.41
N PHE A 16 -15.54 -17.31 -3.31
CA PHE A 16 -16.95 -17.42 -2.95
C PHE A 16 -17.70 -18.27 -3.96
N ARG A 17 -18.76 -18.93 -3.48
CA ARG A 17 -19.66 -19.72 -4.31
C ARG A 17 -20.95 -18.96 -4.55
N PHE A 18 -21.42 -18.93 -5.79
CA PHE A 18 -22.71 -18.36 -6.16
C PHE A 18 -23.32 -19.15 -7.31
N GLN A 19 -24.58 -19.56 -7.15
CA GLN A 19 -25.32 -20.36 -8.14
C GLN A 19 -24.54 -21.60 -8.63
N GLY A 20 -24.01 -22.37 -7.69
CA GLY A 20 -23.21 -23.58 -7.97
C GLY A 20 -21.84 -23.35 -8.63
N LYS A 21 -21.39 -22.10 -8.79
CA LYS A 21 -20.10 -21.76 -9.42
C LYS A 21 -19.15 -21.09 -8.43
N ASN A 22 -17.88 -21.48 -8.48
CA ASN A 22 -16.82 -20.89 -7.68
C ASN A 22 -16.25 -19.66 -8.38
N HIS A 23 -16.06 -18.58 -7.62
CA HIS A 23 -15.51 -17.31 -8.08
C HIS A 23 -14.43 -16.85 -7.12
N LEU A 24 -13.45 -16.12 -7.63
CA LEU A 24 -12.50 -15.36 -6.84
C LEU A 24 -12.88 -13.89 -6.94
N GLY A 25 -13.33 -13.30 -5.84
CA GLY A 25 -13.47 -11.86 -5.71
C GLY A 25 -12.14 -11.21 -5.34
N VAL A 26 -11.83 -10.07 -5.95
CA VAL A 26 -10.59 -9.32 -5.74
C VAL A 26 -10.92 -7.86 -5.54
N SER A 27 -10.32 -7.25 -4.52
CA SER A 27 -10.33 -5.81 -4.26
C SER A 27 -8.91 -5.28 -4.28
N VAL A 28 -8.62 -4.37 -5.21
CA VAL A 28 -7.37 -3.60 -5.23
C VAL A 28 -7.65 -2.25 -4.56
N ILE A 29 -6.83 -1.89 -3.59
CA ILE A 29 -7.00 -0.70 -2.76
C ILE A 29 -5.79 0.19 -2.93
N ALA A 30 -6.01 1.47 -3.21
CA ALA A 30 -4.99 2.50 -3.24
C ALA A 30 -5.32 3.57 -2.20
N LEU A 31 -4.32 3.98 -1.40
CA LEU A 31 -4.37 5.19 -0.60
C LEU A 31 -3.71 6.33 -1.38
N LEU A 32 -4.31 7.52 -1.36
CA LEU A 32 -3.81 8.67 -2.08
C LEU A 32 -4.14 9.98 -1.35
N ASP A 33 -3.36 11.01 -1.62
CA ASP A 33 -3.62 12.36 -1.13
C ASP A 33 -4.78 13.03 -1.90
N MET A 34 -5.47 13.96 -1.24
CA MET A 34 -6.56 14.77 -1.83
C MET A 34 -6.06 16.07 -2.48
N GLY A 35 -4.77 16.15 -2.81
CA GLY A 35 -4.13 17.31 -3.44
C GLY A 35 -4.50 17.50 -4.93
N PRO A 36 -4.03 18.60 -5.56
CA PRO A 36 -4.29 18.88 -6.98
C PRO A 36 -3.62 17.87 -7.92
N THR A 37 -2.53 17.25 -7.47
CA THR A 37 -1.83 16.15 -8.16
C THR A 37 -1.77 14.96 -7.20
N PRO A 38 -2.82 14.11 -7.15
CA PRO A 38 -2.86 12.99 -6.23
C PRO A 38 -1.69 12.04 -6.46
N GLN A 39 -1.01 11.67 -5.38
CA GLN A 39 0.04 10.65 -5.39
C GLN A 39 -0.41 9.45 -4.55
N LEU A 40 0.04 8.27 -4.93
CA LEU A 40 -0.18 7.03 -4.21
C LEU A 40 0.72 6.99 -2.98
N ARG A 41 0.13 6.60 -1.84
CA ARG A 41 0.84 6.38 -0.59
C ARG A 41 1.19 4.90 -0.39
N PRO A 42 2.24 4.60 0.39
CA PRO A 42 2.63 3.23 0.71
C PRO A 42 1.48 2.42 1.34
N GLU A 43 1.42 1.12 1.04
CA GLU A 43 0.43 0.21 1.63
C GLU A 43 0.50 0.17 3.16
N VAL A 44 1.69 0.34 3.74
CA VAL A 44 1.85 0.36 5.20
C VAL A 44 1.04 1.51 5.82
N GLU A 45 1.07 2.69 5.20
CA GLU A 45 0.29 3.84 5.65
C GLU A 45 -1.22 3.59 5.50
N LEU A 46 -1.64 2.90 4.44
CA LEU A 46 -3.04 2.48 4.23
C LEU A 46 -3.55 1.64 5.41
N TRP A 47 -2.81 0.63 5.83
CA TRP A 47 -3.22 -0.22 6.94
C TRP A 47 -3.13 0.47 8.30
N GLN A 48 -2.14 1.35 8.50
CA GLN A 48 -2.06 2.20 9.70
C GLN A 48 -3.26 3.15 9.79
N LEU A 49 -3.64 3.78 8.68
CA LEU A 49 -4.82 4.63 8.58
C LEU A 49 -6.09 3.83 8.89
N ALA A 50 -6.24 2.64 8.30
CA ALA A 50 -7.40 1.78 8.56
C ALA A 50 -7.51 1.38 10.04
N ALA A 51 -6.40 0.98 10.67
CA ALA A 51 -6.37 0.62 12.08
C ALA A 51 -6.69 1.81 13.01
N ALA A 52 -6.20 3.00 12.66
CA ALA A 52 -6.43 4.22 13.44
C ALA A 52 -7.87 4.75 13.29
N GLU A 53 -8.38 4.82 12.06
CA GLU A 53 -9.59 5.56 11.74
C GLU A 53 -10.86 4.69 11.65
N LEU A 54 -10.73 3.42 11.27
CA LEU A 54 -11.88 2.53 10.99
C LEU A 54 -12.28 1.66 12.18
N GLN A 55 -12.08 2.15 13.41
CA GLN A 55 -12.42 1.42 14.64
C GLN A 55 -13.91 1.03 14.69
N ALA A 56 -14.80 1.89 14.19
CA ALA A 56 -16.24 1.64 14.14
C ALA A 56 -16.64 0.46 13.23
N SER A 57 -15.81 0.09 12.25
CA SER A 57 -16.00 -1.11 11.40
C SER A 57 -15.06 -2.25 11.78
N GLY A 58 -14.41 -2.19 12.94
CA GLY A 58 -13.42 -3.19 13.38
C GLY A 58 -12.17 -3.24 12.51
N GLY A 59 -11.81 -2.14 11.83
CA GLY A 59 -10.68 -2.07 10.91
C GLY A 59 -10.95 -2.70 9.54
N VAL A 60 -12.17 -3.18 9.27
CA VAL A 60 -12.53 -3.80 7.99
C VAL A 60 -12.72 -2.71 6.94
N ILE A 61 -11.91 -2.76 5.87
CA ILE A 61 -12.00 -1.86 4.71
C ILE A 61 -13.01 -2.41 3.69
N ASP A 62 -12.91 -3.69 3.33
CA ASP A 62 -13.71 -4.29 2.28
C ASP A 62 -13.81 -5.82 2.44
N LEU A 63 -14.86 -6.42 1.86
CA LEU A 63 -15.12 -7.86 1.97
C LEU A 63 -14.53 -8.70 0.82
N ALA A 64 -13.82 -8.07 -0.13
CA ALA A 64 -13.33 -8.68 -1.37
C ALA A 64 -14.43 -9.32 -2.21
N MET A 65 -15.65 -8.76 -2.13
CA MET A 65 -16.82 -9.19 -2.89
C MET A 65 -17.21 -8.07 -3.85
N PRO A 66 -17.49 -8.37 -5.13
CA PRO A 66 -17.82 -7.33 -6.11
C PRO A 66 -19.08 -6.57 -5.67
N LYS A 67 -19.03 -5.24 -5.57
CA LYS A 67 -20.22 -4.45 -5.21
C LYS A 67 -21.21 -4.33 -6.36
N ALA A 68 -22.50 -4.26 -6.01
CA ALA A 68 -23.59 -4.10 -6.97
C ALA A 68 -23.68 -2.67 -7.50
N ARG A 69 -23.39 -1.69 -6.65
CA ARG A 69 -23.37 -0.26 -6.98
C ARG A 69 -22.04 0.37 -6.61
N ALA A 70 -21.66 1.42 -7.31
CA ALA A 70 -20.62 2.31 -6.84
C ALA A 70 -21.13 3.07 -5.60
N GLU A 71 -20.24 3.38 -4.66
CA GLU A 71 -20.56 4.09 -3.43
C GLU A 71 -19.42 4.99 -2.96
N PHE A 72 -19.76 5.98 -2.12
CA PHE A 72 -18.77 6.71 -1.36
C PHE A 72 -18.98 6.56 0.14
N LEU A 73 -17.91 6.69 0.91
CA LEU A 73 -17.87 6.65 2.37
C LEU A 73 -17.02 7.83 2.86
N ALA A 74 -17.19 8.21 4.12
CA ALA A 74 -16.25 9.12 4.76
C ALA A 74 -16.09 8.82 6.24
N THR A 75 -14.86 9.00 6.71
CA THR A 75 -14.48 8.87 8.11
C THR A 75 -13.73 10.13 8.53
N GLY A 76 -14.10 10.71 9.68
CA GLY A 76 -13.46 11.91 10.18
C GLY A 76 -14.34 12.65 11.16
N HIS A 77 -14.23 13.98 11.17
CA HIS A 77 -14.86 14.84 12.16
C HIS A 77 -15.62 15.97 11.48
N ALA A 78 -16.61 16.53 12.17
CA ALA A 78 -17.16 17.84 11.89
C ALA A 78 -16.44 18.90 12.73
N TYR A 79 -16.07 20.02 12.13
CA TYR A 79 -15.37 21.10 12.80
C TYR A 79 -16.20 22.38 12.80
N THR A 80 -16.39 22.99 13.98
CA THR A 80 -17.00 24.32 14.12
C THR A 80 -15.99 25.44 13.98
N HIS A 81 -14.70 25.14 13.76
CA HIS A 81 -13.61 26.10 13.66
C HIS A 81 -13.94 27.26 12.69
N HIS A 82 -14.62 26.93 11.60
CA HIS A 82 -15.02 27.86 10.53
C HIS A 82 -16.38 28.55 10.73
N GLN A 83 -17.07 28.25 11.83
CA GLN A 83 -18.41 28.72 12.12
C GLN A 83 -18.40 29.79 13.21
N THR A 84 -19.28 30.79 13.11
CA THR A 84 -19.48 31.77 14.19
C THR A 84 -20.15 31.10 15.40
N ASP A 85 -21.15 30.24 15.15
CA ASP A 85 -21.76 29.40 16.17
C ASP A 85 -20.91 28.14 16.40
N LYS A 86 -20.44 27.97 17.64
CA LYS A 86 -19.61 26.83 18.05
C LYS A 86 -20.41 25.64 18.58
N THR A 87 -21.74 25.68 18.50
CA THR A 87 -22.63 24.63 19.04
C THR A 87 -23.19 23.70 17.98
N ALA A 88 -23.12 24.08 16.70
CA ALA A 88 -23.61 23.29 15.58
C ALA A 88 -22.77 23.50 14.31
N CYS A 89 -22.72 22.49 13.45
CA CYS A 89 -22.04 22.55 12.16
C CYS A 89 -22.77 21.68 11.12
N ALA A 90 -22.95 22.20 9.91
CA ALA A 90 -23.42 21.40 8.79
C ALA A 90 -22.21 20.78 8.06
N VAL A 91 -22.23 19.47 7.85
CA VAL A 91 -21.24 18.76 7.04
C VAL A 91 -21.90 18.24 5.78
N ARG A 92 -21.16 18.29 4.68
CA ARG A 92 -21.64 17.90 3.36
C ARG A 92 -20.53 17.27 2.56
N ILE A 93 -20.87 16.25 1.80
CA ILE A 93 -20.02 15.68 0.76
C ILE A 93 -20.84 15.64 -0.52
N ASP A 94 -20.27 16.23 -1.56
CA ASP A 94 -20.74 16.11 -2.93
C ASP A 94 -19.72 15.32 -3.73
N VAL A 95 -20.19 14.34 -4.51
CA VAL A 95 -19.38 13.62 -5.50
C VAL A 95 -20.21 13.49 -6.77
N ASP A 96 -19.81 14.18 -7.83
CA ASP A 96 -20.59 14.31 -9.06
C ASP A 96 -22.06 14.70 -8.76
N ARG A 97 -23.04 13.85 -9.07
CA ARG A 97 -24.47 14.08 -8.83
C ARG A 97 -24.97 13.69 -7.43
N LEU A 98 -24.16 13.02 -6.62
CA LEU A 98 -24.55 12.63 -5.27
C LEU A 98 -24.20 13.70 -4.25
N SER A 99 -25.10 13.92 -3.28
CA SER A 99 -24.91 14.87 -2.19
C SER A 99 -25.49 14.29 -0.91
N LYS A 100 -24.66 14.18 0.13
CA LYS A 100 -25.13 13.83 1.48
C LYS A 100 -24.81 14.96 2.45
N ARG A 101 -25.82 15.34 3.24
CA ARG A 101 -25.77 16.47 4.18
C ARG A 101 -26.26 16.03 5.55
N LEU A 102 -25.44 16.26 6.56
CA LEU A 102 -25.77 15.99 7.96
C LEU A 102 -25.63 17.28 8.76
N THR A 103 -26.44 17.40 9.81
CA THR A 103 -26.30 18.48 10.80
C THR A 103 -25.72 17.88 12.07
N VAL A 104 -24.67 18.50 12.59
CA VAL A 104 -23.94 18.04 13.75
C VAL A 104 -24.10 19.03 14.87
N TYR A 105 -24.53 18.56 16.03
CA TYR A 105 -24.74 19.36 17.23
C TYR A 105 -23.79 18.90 18.33
N GLY A 106 -23.40 19.83 19.19
CA GLY A 106 -22.78 19.49 20.47
C GLY A 106 -23.72 18.69 21.36
N ASP A 107 -23.21 18.21 22.49
CA ASP A 107 -23.96 17.33 23.38
C ASP A 107 -25.23 18.02 23.89
N ARG A 108 -26.34 17.25 23.85
CA ARG A 108 -27.68 17.67 24.27
C ARG A 108 -28.38 16.52 24.99
N VAL A 109 -29.31 16.88 25.87
CA VAL A 109 -30.23 15.95 26.52
C VAL A 109 -31.66 16.47 26.38
N TRP A 110 -32.64 15.60 26.54
CA TRP A 110 -34.04 15.98 26.67
C TRP A 110 -34.30 16.53 28.08
N SER A 111 -34.86 17.74 28.14
CA SER A 111 -35.46 18.33 29.34
C SER A 111 -36.97 18.36 29.15
N GLY A 112 -37.65 17.33 29.66
CA GLY A 112 -39.05 17.07 29.31
C GLY A 112 -39.21 16.79 27.82
N SER A 113 -40.00 17.60 27.12
CA SER A 113 -40.22 17.49 25.67
C SER A 113 -39.33 18.39 24.81
N GLN A 114 -38.40 19.14 25.42
CA GLN A 114 -37.55 20.09 24.72
C GLN A 114 -36.07 19.67 24.80
N PRO A 115 -35.29 19.81 23.72
CA PRO A 115 -33.86 19.59 23.79
C PRO A 115 -33.19 20.74 24.55
N THR A 116 -32.18 20.44 25.36
CA THR A 116 -31.31 21.48 25.93
C THR A 116 -30.54 22.21 24.83
N PRO A 117 -30.09 23.45 25.06
CA PRO A 117 -29.14 24.11 24.15
C PRO A 117 -27.89 23.23 23.94
N PRO A 118 -27.40 23.09 22.70
CA PRO A 118 -26.20 22.31 22.42
C PRO A 118 -24.96 22.93 23.06
N ARG A 119 -24.11 22.07 23.64
CA ARG A 119 -22.80 22.49 24.14
C ARG A 119 -21.89 22.92 22.98
N LYS A 120 -20.93 23.79 23.26
CA LYS A 120 -19.89 24.13 22.28
C LYS A 120 -18.97 22.93 22.06
N PHE A 121 -18.50 22.75 20.82
CA PHE A 121 -17.51 21.74 20.47
C PHE A 121 -16.60 22.26 19.36
N ASP A 122 -15.33 21.88 19.37
CA ASP A 122 -14.37 22.27 18.31
C ASP A 122 -14.33 21.23 17.18
N ALA A 123 -14.38 19.94 17.56
CA ALA A 123 -14.43 18.79 16.68
C ALA A 123 -15.41 17.73 17.22
N MET A 124 -16.19 17.10 16.33
CA MET A 124 -17.12 16.01 16.66
C MET A 124 -16.91 14.85 15.70
N ARG A 125 -16.65 13.65 16.22
CA ARG A 125 -16.45 12.44 15.41
C ARG A 125 -17.72 12.11 14.62
N LEU A 126 -17.57 11.77 13.34
CA LEU A 126 -18.64 11.39 12.44
C LEU A 126 -18.70 9.87 12.31
N ASP A 127 -19.27 9.20 13.30
CA ASP A 127 -19.46 7.75 13.31
C ASP A 127 -20.82 7.37 13.89
N TRP A 128 -21.11 6.07 13.89
CA TRP A 128 -22.38 5.53 14.37
C TRP A 128 -22.61 5.70 15.87
N SER A 129 -21.56 5.85 16.69
CA SER A 129 -21.70 6.07 18.14
C SER A 129 -22.35 7.42 18.48
N ARG A 130 -22.31 8.35 17.53
CA ARG A 130 -22.84 9.71 17.64
C ARG A 130 -24.17 9.91 16.90
N ALA A 131 -24.62 8.89 16.17
CA ALA A 131 -25.90 8.88 15.45
C ALA A 131 -27.03 8.31 16.32
N PHE A 132 -28.28 8.48 15.88
CA PHE A 132 -29.44 7.91 16.58
C PHE A 132 -29.30 6.40 16.75
N GLY A 133 -29.70 5.87 17.91
CA GLY A 133 -29.63 4.45 18.23
C GLY A 133 -29.36 4.23 19.72
N GLY A 134 -28.75 3.09 20.04
CA GLY A 134 -28.38 2.72 21.40
C GLY A 134 -28.76 1.28 21.73
N ALA A 135 -28.49 0.87 22.96
CA ALA A 135 -28.74 -0.50 23.40
C ALA A 135 -30.19 -0.91 23.11
N GLY A 136 -30.36 -2.04 22.40
CA GLY A 136 -31.66 -2.56 21.97
C GLY A 136 -32.19 -2.00 20.64
N HIS A 137 -31.52 -1.05 20.01
CA HIS A 137 -31.90 -0.53 18.68
C HIS A 137 -31.20 -1.29 17.55
N GLU A 138 -31.93 -2.13 16.82
CA GLU A 138 -31.37 -3.06 15.83
C GLU A 138 -30.55 -2.38 14.71
N GLU A 139 -30.97 -1.19 14.27
CA GLU A 139 -30.35 -0.47 13.16
C GLU A 139 -29.04 0.26 13.54
N ASN A 140 -28.80 0.46 14.84
CA ASN A 140 -27.57 1.06 15.35
C ASN A 140 -27.46 0.82 16.88
N PRO A 141 -26.99 -0.36 17.31
CA PRO A 141 -26.91 -0.70 18.73
C PRO A 141 -25.86 0.12 19.49
N HIS A 142 -24.92 0.75 18.77
CA HIS A 142 -23.83 1.55 19.34
C HIS A 142 -24.15 3.04 19.44
N GLY A 143 -25.28 3.47 18.88
CA GLY A 143 -25.68 4.88 18.84
C GLY A 143 -26.15 5.43 20.17
N ILE A 144 -26.77 6.61 20.10
CA ILE A 144 -27.27 7.34 21.26
C ILE A 144 -28.69 7.89 21.00
N GLY A 145 -29.47 8.00 22.06
CA GLY A 145 -30.77 8.68 22.07
C GLY A 145 -32.02 7.81 21.89
N ALA A 146 -31.88 6.51 21.66
CA ALA A 146 -33.02 5.57 21.70
C ALA A 146 -33.41 5.16 23.13
N SER A 147 -32.43 4.97 24.00
CA SER A 147 -32.62 4.53 25.40
C SER A 147 -32.48 5.68 26.40
N GLU A 148 -33.11 5.52 27.57
CA GLU A 148 -32.84 6.36 28.74
C GLU A 148 -31.59 5.87 29.48
N GLU A 149 -30.86 6.82 30.04
CA GLU A 149 -29.66 6.61 30.84
C GLU A 149 -29.93 7.09 32.27
N GLN A 150 -29.35 6.39 33.26
CA GLN A 150 -29.38 6.81 34.66
C GLN A 150 -28.00 7.31 35.10
N HIS A 151 -27.97 8.50 35.70
CA HIS A 151 -26.77 9.06 36.31
C HIS A 151 -27.18 9.83 37.58
N ASP A 152 -26.49 9.55 38.69
CA ASP A 152 -26.77 10.16 40.00
C ASP A 152 -28.25 10.14 40.43
N GLY A 153 -28.95 9.03 40.12
CA GLY A 153 -30.38 8.86 40.46
C GLY A 153 -31.35 9.64 39.57
N ALA A 154 -30.87 10.42 38.60
CA ALA A 154 -31.68 11.09 37.60
C ALA A 154 -31.72 10.29 36.29
N THR A 155 -32.91 10.18 35.69
CA THR A 155 -33.09 9.58 34.37
C THR A 155 -33.06 10.68 33.32
N TYR A 156 -32.21 10.55 32.31
CA TYR A 156 -32.13 11.47 31.18
C TYR A 156 -32.02 10.69 29.88
N ARG A 157 -32.39 11.32 28.77
CA ARG A 157 -32.22 10.78 27.42
C ARG A 157 -31.36 11.74 26.62
N ARG A 158 -30.22 11.26 26.11
CA ARG A 158 -29.35 12.06 25.24
C ARG A 158 -30.01 12.26 23.88
N LEU A 159 -29.65 13.34 23.18
CA LEU A 159 -29.91 13.44 21.75
C LEU A 159 -28.68 13.00 20.96
N PRO A 160 -28.85 12.42 19.76
CA PRO A 160 -27.73 12.18 18.88
C PRO A 160 -27.04 13.49 18.50
N ASN A 161 -25.73 13.42 18.31
CA ASN A 161 -24.96 14.55 17.80
C ASN A 161 -25.15 14.68 16.29
N ILE A 162 -25.32 13.56 15.58
CA ILE A 162 -25.49 13.52 14.12
C ILE A 162 -26.97 13.34 13.79
N GLU A 163 -27.53 14.33 13.08
CA GLU A 163 -28.91 14.30 12.59
C GLU A 163 -28.96 14.49 11.07
N SER A 164 -30.02 13.98 10.45
CA SER A 164 -30.32 14.28 9.05
C SER A 164 -30.65 15.76 8.90
N ALA A 165 -30.11 16.41 7.85
CA ALA A 165 -30.46 17.80 7.55
C ALA A 165 -31.95 17.99 7.21
N GLN A 166 -32.65 16.92 6.82
CA GLN A 166 -34.04 16.95 6.37
C GLN A 166 -35.05 16.56 7.46
N ALA A 167 -34.59 15.84 8.50
CA ALA A 167 -35.46 15.26 9.51
C ALA A 167 -34.83 15.41 10.90
N ARG A 168 -34.92 16.62 11.46
CA ARG A 168 -34.44 16.91 12.81
C ARG A 168 -35.32 16.26 13.87
N MET A 169 -34.73 15.92 15.00
CA MET A 169 -35.46 15.40 16.15
C MET A 169 -36.17 16.53 16.90
N THR A 170 -37.48 16.42 17.01
CA THR A 170 -38.33 17.40 17.73
C THR A 170 -39.08 16.80 18.91
N SER A 171 -39.02 15.47 19.09
CA SER A 171 -39.67 14.77 20.19
C SER A 171 -38.81 13.62 20.73
N PRO A 172 -38.81 13.35 22.05
CA PRO A 172 -38.14 12.17 22.63
C PRO A 172 -38.67 10.83 22.11
N ARG A 173 -39.92 10.80 21.59
CA ARG A 173 -40.57 9.58 21.08
C ARG A 173 -40.23 9.29 19.62
N GLN A 174 -39.64 10.24 18.91
CA GLN A 174 -39.28 10.08 17.52
C GLN A 174 -38.16 9.04 17.39
N GLN A 175 -38.30 8.13 16.44
CA GLN A 175 -37.28 7.15 16.09
C GLN A 175 -36.82 7.40 14.65
N PRO A 176 -35.98 8.43 14.41
CA PRO A 176 -35.49 8.70 13.07
C PRO A 176 -34.57 7.56 12.60
N GLU A 177 -34.44 7.41 11.29
CA GLU A 177 -33.44 6.50 10.73
C GLU A 177 -32.02 6.97 11.12
N PRO A 178 -31.16 6.13 11.73
CA PRO A 178 -29.77 6.47 11.99
C PRO A 178 -29.02 6.86 10.71
N VAL A 179 -28.25 7.95 10.77
CA VAL A 179 -27.49 8.50 9.63
C VAL A 179 -26.03 8.73 9.99
N SER A 180 -25.13 8.37 9.08
CA SER A 180 -23.69 8.66 9.13
C SER A 180 -23.11 8.60 7.72
N PHE A 181 -21.85 8.99 7.52
CA PHE A 181 -21.09 8.75 6.29
C PHE A 181 -20.35 7.41 6.28
N GLY A 182 -20.18 6.80 7.45
CA GLY A 182 -19.43 5.56 7.63
C GLY A 182 -20.15 4.31 7.12
N PRO A 183 -19.45 3.16 7.08
CA PRO A 183 -20.00 1.90 6.60
C PRO A 183 -21.04 1.34 7.59
N LEU A 184 -22.13 0.79 7.07
CA LEU A 184 -23.10 -0.01 7.80
C LEU A 184 -22.50 -1.38 8.11
N ASP A 185 -22.67 -1.85 9.34
CA ASP A 185 -22.31 -3.23 9.70
C ASP A 185 -23.13 -4.24 8.88
N ILE A 186 -22.50 -5.35 8.49
CA ILE A 186 -23.17 -6.37 7.67
C ILE A 186 -24.33 -7.05 8.42
N ASN A 187 -24.28 -7.08 9.75
CA ASN A 187 -25.29 -7.72 10.59
C ASN A 187 -26.52 -6.83 10.79
N TRP A 188 -26.40 -5.51 10.58
CA TRP A 188 -27.53 -4.60 10.77
C TRP A 188 -28.63 -4.85 9.76
N PRO A 189 -29.92 -4.70 10.12
CA PRO A 189 -31.02 -5.13 9.28
C PRO A 189 -31.02 -4.50 7.87
N ARG A 190 -30.52 -3.27 7.70
CA ARG A 190 -30.32 -2.65 6.37
C ARG A 190 -29.44 -3.45 5.41
N ARG A 191 -28.47 -4.21 5.91
CA ARG A 191 -27.61 -5.09 5.11
C ARG A 191 -28.03 -6.54 5.25
N SER A 192 -28.23 -7.06 6.47
CA SER A 192 -28.49 -8.49 6.70
C SER A 192 -29.81 -8.98 6.07
N LYS A 193 -30.85 -8.14 5.96
CA LYS A 193 -32.09 -8.50 5.23
C LYS A 193 -31.86 -8.79 3.74
N ARG A 194 -30.73 -8.37 3.17
CA ARG A 194 -30.33 -8.61 1.78
C ARG A 194 -29.58 -9.92 1.57
N LEU A 195 -29.23 -10.66 2.61
CA LEU A 195 -28.57 -11.97 2.49
C LEU A 195 -29.47 -13.05 1.85
N GLY A 196 -30.73 -12.75 1.60
CA GLY A 196 -31.73 -13.70 1.12
C GLY A 196 -32.36 -14.49 2.26
N ARG A 197 -33.37 -15.29 1.93
CA ARG A 197 -34.10 -16.17 2.87
C ARG A 197 -34.13 -17.62 2.40
N ALA A 198 -33.79 -17.90 1.14
CA ALA A 198 -33.88 -19.22 0.53
C ALA A 198 -32.71 -20.14 0.92
N TYR A 199 -32.52 -20.36 2.22
CA TYR A 199 -31.56 -21.31 2.80
C TYR A 199 -32.26 -22.64 3.10
N ASP A 200 -32.82 -23.28 2.08
CA ASP A 200 -33.59 -24.53 2.17
C ASP A 200 -32.76 -25.78 1.84
N ALA A 201 -33.41 -26.94 1.73
CA ALA A 201 -32.76 -28.20 1.38
C ALA A 201 -32.12 -28.16 -0.03
N HIS A 202 -32.71 -27.41 -0.97
CA HIS A 202 -32.15 -27.23 -2.30
C HIS A 202 -30.86 -26.40 -2.23
N TRP A 203 -30.85 -25.30 -1.48
CA TRP A 203 -29.62 -24.54 -1.23
C TRP A 203 -28.53 -25.41 -0.60
N LEU A 204 -28.87 -26.22 0.41
CA LEU A 204 -27.91 -27.09 1.09
C LEU A 204 -27.27 -28.11 0.12
N GLN A 205 -28.04 -28.64 -0.82
CA GLN A 205 -27.56 -29.64 -1.79
C GLN A 205 -26.76 -29.05 -2.96
N HIS A 206 -27.07 -27.83 -3.40
CA HIS A 206 -26.53 -27.30 -4.66
C HIS A 206 -25.67 -26.04 -4.51
N ASP A 207 -26.00 -25.18 -3.55
CA ASP A 207 -25.47 -23.83 -3.45
C ASP A 207 -24.57 -23.61 -2.23
N PHE A 208 -24.73 -24.40 -1.14
CA PHE A 208 -23.82 -24.40 0.02
C PHE A 208 -22.35 -24.57 -0.43
N PRO A 209 -21.38 -23.84 0.17
CA PRO A 209 -21.51 -22.83 1.24
C PRO A 209 -21.75 -21.39 0.73
N GLY A 210 -22.28 -21.23 -0.48
CA GLY A 210 -22.55 -19.93 -1.12
C GLY A 210 -23.79 -19.20 -0.58
N LEU A 211 -24.02 -17.99 -1.10
CA LEU A 211 -25.22 -17.22 -0.78
C LEU A 211 -26.49 -17.84 -1.38
N ALA A 212 -27.62 -17.61 -0.72
CA ALA A 212 -28.94 -17.95 -1.25
C ALA A 212 -29.20 -17.25 -2.60
N ARG A 213 -29.99 -17.88 -3.47
CA ARG A 213 -30.25 -17.37 -4.83
C ARG A 213 -31.06 -16.08 -4.87
N ASP A 214 -31.83 -15.81 -3.81
CA ASP A 214 -32.61 -14.59 -3.62
C ASP A 214 -31.82 -13.49 -2.88
N ALA A 215 -30.52 -13.70 -2.62
CA ALA A 215 -29.67 -12.68 -2.03
C ALA A 215 -29.58 -11.44 -2.94
N ASP A 216 -29.83 -10.28 -2.37
CA ASP A 216 -29.62 -8.99 -3.01
C ASP A 216 -28.16 -8.58 -2.83
N TRP A 217 -27.44 -8.54 -3.96
CA TRP A 217 -26.00 -8.30 -3.99
C TRP A 217 -25.58 -6.93 -3.41
N ARG A 218 -26.53 -6.00 -3.25
CA ARG A 218 -26.35 -4.75 -2.49
C ARG A 218 -26.08 -4.98 -1.00
N VAL A 219 -26.09 -6.22 -0.50
CA VAL A 219 -25.53 -6.58 0.81
C VAL A 219 -24.05 -6.21 0.92
N PHE A 220 -23.29 -6.25 -0.19
CA PHE A 220 -21.85 -5.95 -0.18
C PHE A 220 -21.53 -4.46 -0.31
N ASN A 221 -22.52 -3.64 -0.65
CA ASN A 221 -22.43 -2.19 -0.50
C ASN A 221 -22.44 -1.84 0.98
N ALA A 222 -21.39 -1.18 1.45
CA ALA A 222 -21.21 -0.84 2.86
C ALA A 222 -21.85 0.51 3.19
N ALA A 223 -21.96 1.43 2.23
CA ALA A 223 -22.53 2.74 2.48
C ALA A 223 -24.05 2.69 2.67
N SER A 224 -24.62 3.76 3.22
CA SER A 224 -26.09 3.95 3.21
C SER A 224 -26.60 4.18 1.78
N PRO A 225 -27.85 3.83 1.44
CA PRO A 225 -28.37 3.92 0.06
C PRO A 225 -28.29 5.31 -0.60
N ASP A 226 -28.29 6.39 0.21
CA ASP A 226 -28.13 7.77 -0.24
C ASP A 226 -26.70 8.13 -0.70
N GLN A 227 -25.74 7.22 -0.48
CA GLN A 227 -24.34 7.34 -0.89
C GLN A 227 -24.00 6.42 -2.08
N TRP A 228 -25.00 5.84 -2.74
CA TRP A 228 -24.83 4.96 -3.89
C TRP A 228 -25.24 5.65 -5.18
N TRP A 229 -24.57 5.32 -6.29
CA TRP A 229 -25.07 5.69 -7.60
C TRP A 229 -26.16 4.69 -8.03
N PRO A 230 -27.45 5.10 -8.16
CA PRO A 230 -28.57 4.15 -8.27
C PRO A 230 -28.57 3.23 -9.49
N GLU A 231 -27.76 3.54 -10.49
CA GLU A 231 -27.69 2.84 -11.79
C GLU A 231 -26.25 2.60 -12.26
N GLN A 232 -25.26 2.94 -11.43
CA GLN A 232 -23.85 2.77 -11.79
C GLN A 232 -23.20 1.79 -10.82
N ASP A 233 -22.40 0.91 -11.39
CA ASP A 233 -21.64 -0.12 -10.70
C ASP A 233 -20.14 0.18 -10.68
N ALA A 234 -19.75 1.31 -11.27
CA ALA A 234 -18.44 1.93 -11.21
C ALA A 234 -18.59 3.43 -10.88
N LEU A 235 -17.60 4.01 -10.21
CA LEU A 235 -17.53 5.44 -9.92
C LEU A 235 -17.50 6.23 -11.24
N PRO A 236 -18.15 7.41 -11.30
CA PRO A 236 -18.02 8.27 -12.46
C PRO A 236 -16.54 8.63 -12.69
N PRO A 237 -16.03 8.52 -13.94
CA PRO A 237 -14.65 8.85 -14.23
C PRO A 237 -14.40 10.32 -13.93
N GLU A 238 -13.27 10.61 -13.27
CA GLU A 238 -12.83 11.97 -12.94
C GLU A 238 -13.87 12.82 -12.19
N ALA A 239 -14.74 12.16 -11.39
CA ALA A 239 -15.80 12.82 -10.65
C ALA A 239 -15.26 13.99 -9.81
N ALA A 240 -15.87 15.15 -9.96
CA ALA A 240 -15.61 16.29 -9.10
C ALA A 240 -16.19 16.03 -7.70
N TRP A 241 -15.44 16.38 -6.66
CA TRP A 241 -15.88 16.22 -5.28
C TRP A 241 -15.67 17.50 -4.47
N ARG A 242 -16.52 17.69 -3.45
CA ARG A 242 -16.47 18.81 -2.51
C ARG A 242 -16.87 18.35 -1.12
N ILE A 243 -16.13 18.80 -0.11
CA ILE A 243 -16.33 18.42 1.29
C ILE A 243 -16.32 19.67 2.17
N TRP A 244 -17.37 19.85 2.96
CA TRP A 244 -17.53 21.02 3.82
C TRP A 244 -17.37 20.67 5.30
N ASN A 245 -16.61 21.51 6.00
CA ASN A 245 -16.42 21.52 7.45
C ASN A 245 -15.91 20.20 8.06
N MET A 246 -15.20 19.37 7.29
CA MET A 246 -14.62 18.12 7.77
C MET A 246 -13.10 18.16 7.93
N HIS A 247 -12.49 19.35 7.85
CA HIS A 247 -11.06 19.58 8.09
C HIS A 247 -10.86 20.71 9.12
N PRO A 248 -9.88 20.62 10.04
CA PRO A 248 -9.67 21.60 11.10
C PRO A 248 -9.39 23.01 10.58
N SER A 249 -8.64 23.16 9.49
CA SER A 249 -8.25 24.47 8.94
C SER A 249 -8.91 24.85 7.61
N LYS A 250 -9.61 23.92 6.95
CA LYS A 250 -10.19 24.14 5.61
C LYS A 250 -11.72 24.00 5.68
N PRO A 251 -12.49 25.09 5.54
CA PRO A 251 -13.97 25.01 5.54
C PRO A 251 -14.51 24.26 4.34
N LEU A 252 -13.77 24.25 3.23
CA LEU A 252 -14.10 23.56 1.99
C LEU A 252 -12.84 22.92 1.43
N GLN A 253 -12.89 21.61 1.18
CA GLN A 253 -11.94 20.89 0.34
C GLN A 253 -12.64 20.51 -0.97
N SER A 254 -11.93 20.57 -2.09
CA SER A 254 -12.48 20.20 -3.39
C SER A 254 -11.40 19.67 -4.32
N GLY A 255 -11.78 18.82 -5.26
CA GLY A 255 -10.90 18.29 -6.28
C GLY A 255 -11.65 17.42 -7.29
N THR A 256 -10.89 16.64 -8.04
CA THR A 256 -11.41 15.65 -8.99
C THR A 256 -10.78 14.29 -8.69
N LEU A 257 -11.49 13.21 -8.98
CA LEU A 257 -10.89 11.89 -8.91
C LEU A 257 -9.79 11.74 -9.98
N PRO A 258 -8.66 11.10 -9.67
CA PRO A 258 -7.64 10.88 -10.68
C PRO A 258 -8.15 9.90 -11.75
N PRO A 259 -7.70 10.03 -13.01
CA PRO A 259 -8.08 9.14 -14.11
C PRO A 259 -7.32 7.80 -14.02
N TRP A 260 -7.47 7.09 -12.90
CA TRP A 260 -6.76 5.85 -12.62
C TRP A 260 -7.68 4.63 -12.73
N GLN A 261 -7.17 3.57 -13.32
CA GLN A 261 -7.83 2.28 -13.46
C GLN A 261 -6.91 1.19 -12.91
N ALA A 262 -7.35 0.50 -11.86
CA ALA A 262 -6.66 -0.69 -11.42
C ALA A 262 -6.91 -1.84 -12.39
N ARG A 263 -5.87 -2.62 -12.64
CA ARG A 263 -5.94 -3.87 -13.39
C ARG A 263 -5.46 -4.99 -12.50
N CYS A 264 -5.95 -6.19 -12.73
CA CYS A 264 -5.47 -7.35 -12.00
C CYS A 264 -5.33 -8.52 -12.94
N PHE A 265 -4.18 -9.18 -12.90
CA PHE A 265 -3.88 -10.32 -13.72
C PHE A 265 -3.84 -11.57 -12.86
N ILE A 266 -4.42 -12.65 -13.39
CA ILE A 266 -4.51 -13.94 -12.74
C ILE A 266 -3.70 -14.95 -13.55
N HIS A 267 -2.76 -15.63 -12.88
CA HIS A 267 -2.07 -16.78 -13.42
C HIS A 267 -2.60 -18.03 -12.72
N ARG A 268 -3.23 -18.93 -13.48
CA ARG A 268 -3.95 -20.07 -12.92
C ARG A 268 -3.76 -21.33 -13.74
N GLN A 269 -3.91 -22.47 -13.09
CA GLN A 269 -3.92 -23.77 -13.73
C GLN A 269 -5.33 -24.12 -14.23
N ARG A 270 -5.44 -24.52 -15.49
CA ARG A 270 -6.69 -24.99 -16.09
C ARG A 270 -6.41 -26.32 -16.82
N GLY A 271 -6.65 -27.42 -16.12
CA GLY A 271 -6.22 -28.74 -16.60
C GLY A 271 -4.70 -28.87 -16.51
N GLU A 272 -4.06 -29.22 -17.63
CA GLU A 272 -2.59 -29.34 -17.72
C GLU A 272 -1.90 -28.03 -18.11
N GLU A 273 -2.64 -27.01 -18.55
CA GLU A 273 -2.08 -25.73 -19.00
C GLU A 273 -2.19 -24.64 -17.93
N THR A 274 -1.21 -23.72 -17.95
CA THR A 274 -1.25 -22.48 -17.16
C THR A 274 -1.70 -21.32 -18.03
N LEU A 275 -2.73 -20.60 -17.59
CA LEU A 275 -3.29 -19.45 -18.29
C LEU A 275 -2.97 -18.17 -17.54
N PHE A 276 -2.57 -17.16 -18.29
CA PHE A 276 -2.39 -15.79 -17.81
C PHE A 276 -3.43 -14.89 -18.47
N GLU A 277 -4.37 -14.38 -17.68
CA GLU A 277 -5.50 -13.58 -18.16
C GLU A 277 -5.73 -12.36 -17.27
N GLU A 278 -6.44 -11.37 -17.80
CA GLU A 278 -6.85 -10.19 -17.04
C GLU A 278 -8.21 -10.41 -16.39
N MET A 279 -8.32 -10.00 -15.12
CA MET A 279 -9.57 -9.85 -14.41
C MET A 279 -10.00 -8.39 -14.47
N THR A 280 -11.15 -8.13 -15.09
CA THR A 280 -11.71 -6.78 -15.16
C THR A 280 -12.09 -6.28 -13.76
N LEU A 281 -11.56 -5.12 -13.39
CA LEU A 281 -11.92 -4.42 -12.16
C LEU A 281 -12.69 -3.14 -12.47
N ARG A 282 -13.62 -2.77 -11.59
CA ARG A 282 -14.35 -1.50 -11.65
C ARG A 282 -14.06 -0.71 -10.38
N ALA A 283 -13.86 0.60 -10.47
CA ALA A 283 -13.74 1.45 -9.29
C ALA A 283 -15.11 1.48 -8.58
N THR A 284 -15.29 0.83 -7.44
CA THR A 284 -16.63 0.74 -6.80
C THR A 284 -16.75 1.59 -5.55
N THR A 285 -15.64 1.92 -4.89
CA THR A 285 -15.70 2.60 -3.59
C THR A 285 -14.71 3.74 -3.52
N LEU A 286 -15.21 4.90 -3.11
CA LEU A 286 -14.43 6.07 -2.74
C LEU A 286 -14.57 6.31 -1.24
N TRP A 287 -13.48 6.30 -0.48
CA TRP A 287 -13.53 6.53 0.96
C TRP A 287 -12.69 7.74 1.34
N PHE A 288 -13.33 8.79 1.85
CA PHE A 288 -12.65 10.01 2.26
C PHE A 288 -12.20 9.97 3.72
N PHE A 289 -11.03 10.55 3.98
CA PHE A 289 -10.49 10.87 5.31
C PHE A 289 -10.17 12.38 5.35
N PRO A 290 -11.20 13.26 5.35
CA PRO A 290 -11.00 14.67 4.99
C PRO A 290 -10.04 15.41 5.92
N HIS A 291 -10.11 15.10 7.22
CA HIS A 291 -9.26 15.66 8.28
C HIS A 291 -7.76 15.30 8.16
N LEU A 292 -7.42 14.28 7.36
CA LEU A 292 -6.05 13.86 7.05
C LEU A 292 -5.68 14.18 5.60
N GLU A 293 -6.60 14.77 4.84
CA GLU A 293 -6.43 15.09 3.42
C GLU A 293 -6.10 13.87 2.55
N GLN A 294 -6.66 12.71 2.92
CA GLN A 294 -6.43 11.43 2.27
C GLN A 294 -7.74 10.82 1.77
N MET A 295 -7.65 9.99 0.73
CA MET A 295 -8.75 9.16 0.27
C MET A 295 -8.27 7.77 -0.15
N MET A 296 -9.14 6.77 -0.03
CA MET A 296 -8.94 5.44 -0.60
C MET A 296 -9.83 5.24 -1.81
N LEU A 297 -9.24 4.67 -2.86
CA LEU A 297 -9.97 4.16 -4.01
C LEU A 297 -9.91 2.63 -4.01
N ILE A 298 -11.07 2.00 -4.18
CA ILE A 298 -11.20 0.54 -4.20
C ILE A 298 -11.75 0.13 -5.56
N TRP A 299 -10.99 -0.70 -6.27
CA TRP A 299 -11.43 -1.37 -7.49
C TRP A 299 -11.74 -2.82 -7.20
N GLN A 300 -12.88 -3.30 -7.68
CA GLN A 300 -13.34 -4.65 -7.44
C GLN A 300 -13.70 -5.37 -8.72
N GLY A 301 -13.42 -6.66 -8.74
CA GLY A 301 -13.82 -7.57 -9.79
C GLY A 301 -13.96 -8.99 -9.27
N SER A 302 -14.43 -9.87 -10.13
CA SER A 302 -14.50 -11.29 -9.83
C SER A 302 -14.30 -12.12 -11.07
N GLN A 303 -13.60 -13.25 -10.94
CA GLN A 303 -13.39 -14.21 -12.02
C GLN A 303 -13.84 -15.60 -11.58
N ARG A 304 -14.44 -16.37 -12.47
CA ARG A 304 -14.79 -17.77 -12.19
C ARG A 304 -13.51 -18.60 -12.05
N ILE A 305 -13.44 -19.42 -11.00
CA ILE A 305 -12.33 -20.33 -10.70
C ILE A 305 -12.82 -21.79 -10.68
N ASN A 306 -11.90 -22.75 -10.72
CA ASN A 306 -12.25 -24.16 -10.73
C ASN A 306 -12.43 -24.69 -9.31
N GLN A 307 -11.52 -24.35 -8.40
CA GLN A 307 -11.55 -24.82 -7.02
C GLN A 307 -12.28 -23.81 -6.12
N ASP A 308 -12.86 -24.27 -5.02
CA ASP A 308 -13.63 -23.45 -4.08
C ASP A 308 -12.76 -22.66 -3.12
N ASP A 309 -11.49 -23.04 -2.95
CA ASP A 309 -10.47 -22.38 -2.15
C ASP A 309 -9.49 -21.53 -2.98
N ALA A 310 -9.67 -21.49 -4.31
CA ALA A 310 -8.77 -20.88 -5.27
C ALA A 310 -7.35 -21.47 -5.31
N ALA A 311 -7.15 -22.74 -4.94
CA ALA A 311 -5.85 -23.38 -5.07
C ALA A 311 -5.39 -23.59 -6.54
N ASP A 312 -6.31 -23.53 -7.51
CA ASP A 312 -5.97 -23.46 -8.94
C ASP A 312 -5.35 -22.10 -9.35
N VAL A 313 -5.42 -21.09 -8.49
CA VAL A 313 -4.84 -19.77 -8.73
C VAL A 313 -3.43 -19.69 -8.17
N LEU A 314 -2.46 -19.71 -9.08
CA LEU A 314 -1.04 -19.74 -8.75
C LEU A 314 -0.56 -18.34 -8.32
N GLN A 315 -0.85 -17.31 -9.12
CA GLN A 315 -0.46 -15.94 -8.84
C GLN A 315 -1.56 -14.92 -9.13
N LEU A 316 -1.54 -13.84 -8.35
CA LEU A 316 -2.37 -12.66 -8.53
C LEU A 316 -1.47 -11.41 -8.59
N MET A 317 -1.66 -10.58 -9.61
CA MET A 317 -0.83 -9.40 -9.85
C MET A 317 -1.67 -8.15 -10.09
N PRO A 318 -1.88 -7.29 -9.07
CA PRO A 318 -2.49 -5.98 -9.26
C PRO A 318 -1.51 -5.00 -9.94
N ALA A 319 -2.08 -4.08 -10.71
CA ALA A 319 -1.39 -2.95 -11.31
C ALA A 319 -2.34 -1.75 -11.33
N LEU A 320 -1.79 -0.56 -11.56
CA LEU A 320 -2.54 0.66 -11.81
C LEU A 320 -2.11 1.25 -13.15
N GLU A 321 -3.05 1.79 -13.89
CA GLU A 321 -2.78 2.54 -15.13
C GLU A 321 -3.58 3.83 -15.13
N LYS A 322 -3.13 4.78 -15.96
CA LYS A 322 -3.94 5.94 -16.32
C LYS A 322 -4.92 5.55 -17.41
N THR A 323 -6.17 5.99 -17.29
CA THR A 323 -7.21 5.77 -18.32
C THR A 323 -6.71 6.26 -19.67
N GLY A 324 -6.73 5.39 -20.67
CA GLY A 324 -6.25 5.68 -22.03
C GLY A 324 -4.76 5.40 -22.28
N ALA A 325 -3.99 5.00 -21.27
CA ALA A 325 -2.56 4.68 -21.38
C ALA A 325 -2.26 3.21 -21.04
N SER A 326 -3.09 2.29 -21.54
CA SER A 326 -2.98 0.88 -21.16
C SER A 326 -1.81 0.14 -21.81
N ARG A 327 -1.07 -0.60 -20.99
CA ARG A 327 0.03 -1.47 -21.39
C ARG A 327 -0.51 -2.82 -21.83
N SER A 328 0.24 -3.49 -22.71
CA SER A 328 -0.16 -4.79 -23.27
C SER A 328 -0.11 -5.92 -22.24
N LEU A 329 -0.87 -7.00 -22.46
CA LEU A 329 -0.80 -8.20 -21.62
C LEU A 329 0.61 -8.81 -21.59
N ASN A 330 1.36 -8.71 -22.69
CA ASN A 330 2.73 -9.21 -22.79
C ASN A 330 3.70 -8.47 -21.86
N HIS A 331 3.50 -7.16 -21.65
CA HIS A 331 4.26 -6.39 -20.66
C HIS A 331 4.11 -7.03 -19.28
N TYR A 332 2.88 -7.24 -18.84
CA TYR A 332 2.59 -7.84 -17.54
C TYR A 332 3.09 -9.27 -17.41
N ARG A 333 2.97 -10.08 -18.47
CA ARG A 333 3.54 -11.43 -18.48
C ARG A 333 5.06 -11.40 -18.27
N LYS A 334 5.77 -10.46 -18.89
CA LYS A 334 7.22 -10.28 -18.70
C LYS A 334 7.55 -9.89 -17.25
N VAL A 335 6.83 -8.91 -16.69
CA VAL A 335 7.02 -8.46 -15.30
C VAL A 335 6.76 -9.60 -14.31
N LEU A 336 5.72 -10.41 -14.54
CA LEU A 336 5.43 -11.60 -13.74
C LEU A 336 6.62 -12.57 -13.75
N THR A 337 7.14 -12.90 -14.94
CA THR A 337 8.30 -13.81 -15.08
C THR A 337 9.54 -13.25 -14.36
N GLN A 338 9.83 -11.96 -14.52
CA GLN A 338 10.99 -11.32 -13.86
C GLN A 338 10.87 -11.35 -12.33
N ARG A 339 9.68 -11.08 -11.76
CA ARG A 339 9.45 -11.10 -10.31
C ARG A 339 9.31 -12.51 -9.72
N LEU A 340 9.10 -13.52 -10.55
CA LEU A 340 9.09 -14.93 -10.15
C LEU A 340 10.48 -15.58 -10.18
N ASP A 341 11.45 -14.93 -10.81
CA ASP A 341 12.83 -15.39 -10.86
C ASP A 341 13.40 -15.57 -9.43
N LYS A 342 14.09 -16.69 -9.20
CA LYS A 342 14.56 -17.07 -7.86
C LYS A 342 15.77 -16.25 -7.40
N GLU A 343 16.59 -15.77 -8.32
CA GLU A 343 17.84 -15.06 -8.02
C GLU A 343 17.59 -13.55 -8.07
N LYS A 344 16.93 -13.06 -9.12
CA LYS A 344 16.77 -11.62 -9.39
C LYS A 344 15.39 -11.07 -9.04
N GLY A 345 14.41 -11.93 -8.73
CA GLY A 345 13.02 -11.50 -8.50
C GLY A 345 12.83 -10.51 -7.36
N ALA A 346 13.67 -10.56 -6.33
CA ALA A 346 13.65 -9.59 -5.22
C ALA A 346 14.05 -8.17 -5.67
N LEU A 347 14.94 -8.04 -6.66
CA LEU A 347 15.35 -6.74 -7.20
C LEU A 347 14.18 -6.08 -7.94
N PHE A 348 13.45 -6.86 -8.74
CA PHE A 348 12.28 -6.37 -9.49
C PHE A 348 11.06 -6.07 -8.59
N ALA A 349 11.07 -6.45 -7.31
CA ALA A 349 9.98 -6.15 -6.39
C ALA A 349 9.89 -4.65 -6.07
N PHE A 350 11.04 -3.98 -5.99
CA PHE A 350 11.16 -2.53 -5.75
C PHE A 350 10.92 -1.70 -7.02
N ARG A 351 10.88 -2.34 -8.20
CA ARG A 351 10.67 -1.66 -9.47
C ARG A 351 9.21 -1.31 -9.70
N GLU A 352 8.72 -0.24 -9.10
CA GLU A 352 7.29 0.07 -9.06
C GLU A 352 6.72 0.57 -10.38
N GLN A 353 7.53 1.27 -11.18
CA GLN A 353 7.16 1.79 -12.50
C GLN A 353 6.69 0.71 -13.49
N ASP A 354 7.00 -0.56 -13.23
CA ASP A 354 6.54 -1.70 -14.04
C ASP A 354 5.04 -1.99 -13.85
N LEU A 355 4.50 -1.68 -12.67
CA LEU A 355 3.10 -1.93 -12.29
C LEU A 355 2.29 -0.65 -12.04
N LEU A 356 2.95 0.51 -11.90
CA LEU A 356 2.34 1.81 -11.66
C LEU A 356 2.83 2.86 -12.67
N PRO A 357 2.05 3.91 -12.98
CA PRO A 357 2.57 5.08 -13.71
C PRO A 357 3.51 5.88 -12.82
N ALA A 358 4.68 6.25 -13.33
CA ALA A 358 5.75 6.88 -12.55
C ALA A 358 5.32 8.18 -11.85
N GLU A 359 4.47 8.98 -12.51
CA GLU A 359 3.95 10.23 -11.98
C GLU A 359 3.03 10.06 -10.75
N THR A 360 2.51 8.86 -10.54
CA THR A 360 1.59 8.55 -9.42
C THR A 360 2.31 8.04 -8.18
N ILE A 361 3.59 7.67 -8.29
CA ILE A 361 4.34 7.06 -7.19
C ILE A 361 4.73 8.17 -6.20
N GLY A 362 4.11 8.16 -5.02
CA GLY A 362 4.50 9.04 -3.93
C GLY A 362 5.85 8.63 -3.32
N PRO A 363 6.60 9.57 -2.71
CA PRO A 363 7.91 9.31 -2.15
C PRO A 363 7.85 8.34 -0.96
N TRP A 364 8.78 7.38 -0.91
CA TRP A 364 9.00 6.47 0.22
C TRP A 364 10.44 5.91 0.22
N ILE A 365 10.71 4.92 1.07
CA ILE A 365 12.05 4.32 1.29
C ILE A 365 12.73 3.77 0.02
N ASP A 366 11.98 3.48 -1.04
CA ASP A 366 12.48 3.00 -2.32
C ASP A 366 12.93 4.11 -3.27
N SER A 367 12.31 5.30 -3.16
CA SER A 367 12.66 6.50 -3.90
C SER A 367 13.63 7.43 -3.14
N GLU A 368 13.68 7.34 -1.81
CA GLU A 368 14.52 8.19 -0.97
C GLU A 368 15.85 7.50 -0.62
N VAL A 369 16.95 7.91 -1.27
CA VAL A 369 18.29 7.46 -0.91
C VAL A 369 18.78 8.24 0.32
N GLN A 370 18.57 7.69 1.52
CA GLN A 370 19.27 8.20 2.70
C GLN A 370 20.75 7.80 2.64
N GLN A 371 21.58 8.64 2.02
CA GLN A 371 23.04 8.48 2.00
C GLN A 371 23.63 8.72 3.39
N HIS A 372 23.55 7.73 4.27
CA HIS A 372 24.38 7.71 5.46
C HIS A 372 25.75 7.14 5.08
N ASN A 373 26.78 8.00 5.03
CA ASN A 373 28.15 7.52 4.92
C ASN A 373 28.44 6.58 6.09
N SER A 374 28.73 5.31 5.80
CA SER A 374 29.02 4.36 6.87
C SER A 374 30.38 4.70 7.52
N PRO A 375 30.55 4.53 8.84
CA PRO A 375 31.85 4.69 9.50
C PRO A 375 32.96 3.83 8.86
N MET A 376 32.59 2.70 8.25
CA MET A 376 33.50 1.83 7.51
C MET A 376 34.00 2.47 6.21
N GLN A 377 33.12 3.10 5.42
CA GLN A 377 33.49 3.82 4.20
C GLN A 377 34.41 4.99 4.51
N ASP A 378 34.09 5.77 5.54
CA ASP A 378 34.95 6.88 6.00
C ASP A 378 36.34 6.38 6.43
N ASN A 379 36.40 5.26 7.16
CA ASN A 379 37.65 4.65 7.58
C ASN A 379 38.47 4.11 6.40
N MET A 380 37.82 3.49 5.41
CA MET A 380 38.48 3.04 4.18
C MET A 380 39.05 4.21 3.38
N GLN A 381 38.27 5.28 3.19
CA GLN A 381 38.72 6.49 2.49
C GLN A 381 39.92 7.12 3.21
N ARG A 382 39.86 7.27 4.54
CA ARG A 382 40.99 7.77 5.35
C ARG A 382 42.22 6.89 5.23
N ARG A 383 42.06 5.56 5.20
CA ARG A 383 43.17 4.62 5.01
C ARG A 383 43.81 4.76 3.63
N VAL A 384 43.00 4.87 2.57
CA VAL A 384 43.47 5.08 1.19
C VAL A 384 44.24 6.40 1.08
N SER A 385 43.70 7.50 1.64
CA SER A 385 44.38 8.80 1.66
C SER A 385 45.72 8.74 2.41
N ARG A 386 45.75 8.10 3.59
CA ARG A 386 47.00 7.93 4.35
C ARG A 386 48.03 7.09 3.59
N LEU A 387 47.61 6.02 2.93
CA LEU A 387 48.51 5.19 2.13
C LEU A 387 49.09 5.98 0.95
N ARG A 388 48.29 6.84 0.31
CA ARG A 388 48.76 7.74 -0.75
C ARG A 388 49.79 8.74 -0.25
N GLU A 389 49.53 9.39 0.89
CA GLU A 389 50.48 10.32 1.50
C GLU A 389 51.81 9.64 1.83
N LEU A 390 51.76 8.45 2.44
CA LEU A 390 52.97 7.67 2.75
C LEU A 390 53.73 7.23 1.48
N HIS A 391 53.01 6.86 0.43
CA HIS A 391 53.65 6.45 -0.83
C HIS A 391 54.26 7.65 -1.57
N ARG A 392 53.58 8.80 -1.56
CA ARG A 392 54.09 10.06 -2.12
C ARG A 392 55.38 10.48 -1.42
N ALA A 393 55.39 10.46 -0.09
CA ALA A 393 56.59 10.76 0.69
C ALA A 393 57.76 9.79 0.39
N ARG A 394 57.48 8.50 0.20
CA ARG A 394 58.51 7.50 -0.16
C ARG A 394 59.07 7.71 -1.57
N LEU A 395 58.24 8.15 -2.52
CA LEU A 395 58.67 8.40 -3.89
C LEU A 395 59.52 9.67 -4.00
N GLU A 396 59.14 10.73 -3.26
CA GLU A 396 59.95 11.96 -3.10
C GLU A 396 61.36 11.65 -2.57
N ASP A 397 61.48 10.73 -1.61
CA ASP A 397 62.76 10.32 -1.02
C ASP A 397 63.63 9.47 -1.97
N SER A 398 63.02 8.84 -2.97
CA SER A 398 63.69 7.94 -3.94
C SER A 398 64.02 8.60 -5.30
N GLY A 399 63.64 9.86 -5.50
CA GLY A 399 63.95 10.63 -6.72
C GLY A 399 63.33 10.11 -8.02
N SER A 400 62.27 9.30 -7.95
CA SER A 400 61.59 8.74 -9.13
C SER A 400 60.32 9.54 -9.46
N ASP A 401 60.28 10.12 -10.66
CA ASP A 401 59.18 10.94 -11.17
C ASP A 401 58.14 10.09 -11.93
N SER A 402 57.63 9.03 -11.30
CA SER A 402 56.57 8.20 -11.88
C SER A 402 55.20 8.75 -11.53
N ASP A 403 54.31 8.89 -12.52
CA ASP A 403 52.95 9.43 -12.39
C ASP A 403 52.08 8.62 -11.39
N ILE A 404 52.04 9.11 -10.15
CA ILE A 404 51.44 8.47 -8.97
C ILE A 404 49.93 8.31 -9.13
N ASP A 405 49.29 9.27 -9.79
CA ASP A 405 47.85 9.31 -9.97
C ASP A 405 47.37 8.22 -10.95
N GLY A 406 48.25 7.75 -11.86
CA GLY A 406 47.96 6.64 -12.78
C GLY A 406 47.98 5.26 -12.13
N LEU A 407 48.86 5.03 -11.13
CA LEU A 407 49.02 3.71 -10.47
C LEU A 407 47.97 3.44 -9.38
N LEU A 408 47.44 4.49 -8.75
CA LEU A 408 46.40 4.42 -7.72
C LEU A 408 45.20 5.29 -8.10
N ALA A 409 44.80 5.24 -9.39
CA ALA A 409 43.64 5.95 -9.90
C ALA A 409 42.44 5.72 -8.97
N GLN A 410 41.82 6.82 -8.53
CA GLN A 410 40.55 6.74 -7.80
C GLN A 410 39.57 6.00 -8.72
N CYS A 411 39.11 4.82 -8.32
CA CYS A 411 37.80 4.37 -8.76
C CYS A 411 36.81 5.14 -7.88
N PRO A 412 36.19 6.24 -8.36
CA PRO A 412 35.08 6.81 -7.62
C PRO A 412 34.07 5.67 -7.41
N ALA A 413 33.70 5.42 -6.16
CA ALA A 413 32.62 4.49 -5.88
C ALA A 413 31.39 5.02 -6.64
N PRO A 414 30.72 4.20 -7.47
CA PRO A 414 29.53 4.65 -8.16
C PRO A 414 28.51 5.13 -7.11
N PRO A 415 27.75 6.21 -7.40
CA PRO A 415 26.68 6.63 -6.51
C PRO A 415 25.74 5.45 -6.28
N MET A 416 25.34 5.25 -5.02
CA MET A 416 24.39 4.18 -4.69
C MET A 416 23.07 4.46 -5.43
N PRO A 417 22.58 3.51 -6.25
CA PRO A 417 21.31 3.68 -6.96
C PRO A 417 20.12 3.70 -5.99
N THR A 418 18.99 4.22 -6.45
CA THR A 418 17.70 4.03 -5.75
C THR A 418 17.28 2.55 -5.76
N LEU A 419 16.33 2.16 -4.90
CA LEU A 419 15.86 0.76 -4.89
C LEU A 419 15.18 0.36 -6.22
N ASP A 420 14.55 1.32 -6.93
CA ASP A 420 13.92 1.12 -8.24
C ASP A 420 14.95 0.80 -9.35
N GLU A 421 16.16 1.34 -9.24
CA GLU A 421 17.27 1.20 -10.21
C GLU A 421 18.21 0.02 -9.91
N LEU A 422 17.96 -0.71 -8.82
CA LEU A 422 18.79 -1.87 -8.44
C LEU A 422 18.90 -2.94 -9.53
N PRO A 423 17.84 -3.30 -10.29
CA PRO A 423 17.97 -4.29 -11.35
C PRO A 423 19.02 -3.90 -12.39
N GLU A 424 18.95 -2.67 -12.90
CA GLU A 424 19.91 -2.12 -13.87
C GLU A 424 21.33 -2.04 -13.31
N PHE A 425 21.47 -1.65 -12.04
CA PHE A 425 22.77 -1.52 -11.39
C PHE A 425 23.45 -2.88 -11.20
N VAL A 426 22.73 -3.91 -10.74
CA VAL A 426 23.27 -5.26 -10.58
C VAL A 426 23.65 -5.85 -11.93
N GLU A 427 22.82 -5.66 -12.96
CA GLU A 427 23.12 -6.12 -14.33
C GLU A 427 24.33 -5.38 -14.94
N ALA A 428 24.55 -4.11 -14.61
CA ALA A 428 25.76 -3.38 -14.99
C ALA A 428 27.02 -3.90 -14.28
N LEU A 429 26.92 -4.18 -12.97
CA LEU A 429 28.03 -4.74 -12.19
C LEU A 429 28.42 -6.14 -12.65
N GLU A 430 27.45 -7.01 -12.94
CA GLU A 430 27.70 -8.34 -13.49
C GLU A 430 28.42 -8.26 -14.83
N ARG A 431 27.93 -7.41 -15.76
CA ARG A 431 28.61 -7.20 -17.06
C ARG A 431 30.04 -6.69 -16.89
N GLN A 432 30.26 -5.74 -15.98
CA GLN A 432 31.60 -5.22 -15.72
C GLN A 432 32.52 -6.30 -15.10
N ALA A 433 31.99 -7.14 -14.21
CA ALA A 433 32.73 -8.24 -13.62
C ALA A 433 33.12 -9.28 -14.70
N ASP A 434 32.21 -9.63 -15.61
CA ASP A 434 32.47 -10.54 -16.72
C ASP A 434 33.52 -9.98 -17.69
N GLU A 435 33.45 -8.68 -18.02
CA GLU A 435 34.45 -8.01 -18.84
C GLU A 435 35.84 -8.01 -18.18
N LEU A 436 35.92 -7.72 -16.87
CA LEU A 436 37.17 -7.76 -16.12
C LEU A 436 37.73 -9.18 -16.02
N GLN A 437 36.87 -10.19 -15.81
CA GLN A 437 37.28 -11.60 -15.82
C GLN A 437 37.80 -12.02 -17.20
N ALA A 438 37.12 -11.63 -18.27
CA ALA A 438 37.56 -11.89 -19.64
C ALA A 438 38.90 -11.21 -19.95
N GLN A 439 39.09 -9.96 -19.54
CA GLN A 439 40.36 -9.24 -19.68
C GLN A 439 41.49 -9.87 -18.85
N ALA A 440 41.19 -10.32 -17.63
CA ALA A 440 42.16 -11.01 -16.77
C ALA A 440 42.55 -12.37 -17.37
N ALA A 441 41.60 -13.13 -17.90
CA ALA A 441 41.85 -14.38 -18.60
C ALA A 441 42.69 -14.16 -19.87
N ALA A 442 42.39 -13.12 -20.66
CA ALA A 442 43.16 -12.74 -21.83
C ALA A 442 44.60 -12.33 -21.47
N ARG A 443 44.80 -11.50 -20.44
CA ARG A 443 46.14 -11.13 -19.94
C ARG A 443 46.91 -12.32 -19.40
N LYS A 444 46.23 -13.25 -18.72
CA LYS A 444 46.85 -14.49 -18.23
C LYS A 444 47.30 -15.38 -19.39
N ALA A 445 46.46 -15.57 -20.41
CA ALA A 445 46.80 -16.31 -21.62
C ALA A 445 47.93 -15.63 -22.41
N GLU A 446 47.95 -14.30 -22.47
CA GLU A 446 49.05 -13.53 -23.07
C GLU A 446 50.34 -13.70 -22.28
N MET A 447 50.30 -13.66 -20.94
CA MET A 447 51.47 -13.91 -20.10
C MET A 447 51.96 -15.36 -20.15
N GLU A 448 51.06 -16.34 -20.27
CA GLU A 448 51.40 -17.76 -20.45
C GLU A 448 52.00 -18.05 -21.83
N THR A 449 51.57 -17.34 -22.87
CA THR A 449 52.17 -17.44 -24.21
C THR A 449 53.51 -16.67 -24.30
N ARG A 450 53.67 -15.54 -23.58
CA ARG A 450 54.95 -14.84 -23.42
C ARG A 450 55.95 -15.60 -22.56
N ARG A 451 55.48 -16.31 -21.52
CA ARG A 451 56.25 -17.33 -20.79
C ARG A 451 56.25 -18.62 -21.60
N GLY A 452 56.90 -18.61 -22.76
CA GLY A 452 57.17 -19.84 -23.50
C GLY A 452 57.70 -20.94 -22.57
N VAL A 453 57.21 -22.17 -22.77
CA VAL A 453 57.59 -23.39 -22.05
C VAL A 453 59.09 -23.39 -21.71
N ARG A 454 59.43 -23.13 -20.44
CA ARG A 454 60.71 -23.54 -19.86
C ARG A 454 60.50 -24.90 -19.20
N PRO A 455 61.39 -25.89 -19.40
CA PRO A 455 61.33 -27.11 -18.62
C PRO A 455 61.47 -26.78 -17.14
N ASP A 456 60.77 -27.58 -16.34
CA ASP A 456 60.71 -27.55 -14.88
C ASP A 456 62.13 -27.66 -14.27
N ASP A 457 62.73 -26.53 -13.91
CA ASP A 457 64.08 -26.49 -13.29
C ASP A 457 64.13 -25.47 -12.14
N GLY A 458 63.07 -25.45 -11.34
CA GLY A 458 63.07 -24.79 -10.03
C GLY A 458 62.88 -25.84 -8.94
N PRO A 459 63.73 -25.93 -7.91
CA PRO A 459 63.62 -26.98 -6.90
C PRO A 459 62.30 -26.82 -6.14
N ARG A 460 61.35 -27.72 -6.41
CA ARG A 460 60.09 -27.83 -5.67
C ARG A 460 60.26 -28.91 -4.61
N GLY A 461 60.28 -28.49 -3.35
CA GLY A 461 60.32 -29.39 -2.22
C GLY A 461 61.06 -28.83 -1.01
N PRO A 462 61.14 -29.61 0.09
CA PRO A 462 61.75 -29.20 1.35
C PRO A 462 63.21 -28.71 1.23
N GLU A 463 63.91 -29.02 0.14
CA GLU A 463 65.26 -28.53 -0.14
C GLU A 463 65.35 -27.00 -0.31
N SER A 464 64.31 -26.33 -0.82
CA SER A 464 64.30 -24.86 -0.94
C SER A 464 64.18 -24.17 0.43
N MET A 465 63.46 -24.80 1.36
CA MET A 465 63.39 -24.39 2.77
C MET A 465 64.73 -24.58 3.47
N TYR A 466 65.40 -25.71 3.29
CA TYR A 466 66.73 -25.94 3.88
C TYR A 466 67.78 -24.95 3.37
N ARG A 467 67.75 -24.60 2.08
CA ARG A 467 68.67 -23.62 1.50
C ARG A 467 68.41 -22.19 1.98
N MET A 468 67.15 -21.85 2.22
CA MET A 468 66.76 -20.56 2.80
C MET A 468 67.13 -20.48 4.29
N GLN A 469 67.06 -21.61 5.01
CA GLN A 469 67.49 -21.72 6.40
C GLN A 469 69.02 -21.66 6.52
N GLU A 470 69.78 -22.29 5.62
CA GLU A 470 71.24 -22.14 5.53
C GLU A 470 71.66 -20.69 5.24
N LEU A 471 70.96 -19.99 4.33
CA LEU A 471 71.22 -18.58 4.06
C LEU A 471 70.95 -17.69 5.29
N LEU A 472 69.89 -17.99 6.05
CA LEU A 472 69.59 -17.27 7.29
C LEU A 472 70.63 -17.56 8.40
N TYR A 473 71.18 -18.78 8.47
CA TYR A 473 72.26 -19.11 9.40
C TYR A 473 73.59 -18.46 8.98
N GLN A 474 73.92 -18.43 7.69
CA GLN A 474 75.13 -17.77 7.18
C GLN A 474 75.08 -16.25 7.36
N HIS A 475 73.88 -15.65 7.32
CA HIS A 475 73.71 -14.23 7.60
C HIS A 475 73.57 -13.89 9.09
N ALA A 476 73.32 -14.86 9.97
CA ALA A 476 73.26 -14.64 11.42
C ALA A 476 74.63 -14.29 12.02
N ASP A 477 75.72 -14.93 11.56
CA ASP A 477 77.08 -14.63 12.02
C ASP A 477 77.64 -13.31 11.42
N SER A 478 77.05 -12.80 10.33
CA SER A 478 77.42 -11.51 9.73
C SER A 478 76.77 -10.28 10.40
N MET A 479 75.88 -10.50 11.38
CA MET A 479 75.19 -9.44 12.13
C MET A 479 75.72 -9.26 13.57
N THR A 480 76.80 -9.94 13.94
CA THR A 480 77.48 -9.79 15.25
C THR A 480 78.82 -9.05 15.22
N GLU A 481 79.31 -8.61 14.07
CA GLU A 481 80.49 -7.73 13.97
C GLU A 481 80.18 -6.47 13.15
N LYS A 482 79.47 -5.54 13.79
CA LYS A 482 79.58 -4.08 13.59
C LYS A 482 78.93 -3.36 14.77
N ASN A 483 79.70 -3.30 15.86
CA ASN A 483 79.69 -2.15 16.77
C ASN A 483 80.44 -1.00 16.09
#